data_AF-A0A329RNU7-F1
#
_entry.id   AF-A0A329RNU7-F1
#
_cell.length_a   1.000
_cell.length_b   1.000
_cell.length_c   1.000
_cell.angle_alpha   90.00
_cell.angle_beta   90.00
_cell.angle_gamma   90.00
#
_symmetry.space_group_name_H-M   'P 1'
#
loop_
_entity.id
_entity.type
_entity.pdbx_description
1 polymer ?
#
loop_
_entity_poly.entity_id
_entity_poly.type
_entity_poly.pdbx_seq_one_letter_code
_entity_poly.pdbx_strand_id
1 'polypeptide(L)'
;MTYRQLCPHYFTDLGEGLFECKTCGRHKKRATGTDYSNLLSHLTSKHDGYAAKFAELSASVTPSIASFGFVDETTRNIYQWMVFSIQRNLPIAEVENKLTRAVLR
;
A
#
# COMPACT_ATOMS: atom_id res chain seq x y z
N MET A 1 -5.40 11.36 5.05
CA MET A 1 -6.36 10.53 4.28
C MET A 1 -6.35 11.01 2.85
N THR A 2 -5.97 10.16 1.90
CA THR A 2 -5.96 10.55 0.48
C THR A 2 -7.29 10.17 -0.18
N TYR A 3 -7.75 10.96 -1.15
CA TYR A 3 -9.02 10.75 -1.86
C TYR A 3 -9.14 9.34 -2.47
N ARG A 4 -7.99 8.74 -2.84
CA ARG A 4 -7.86 7.37 -3.34
C ARG A 4 -8.38 6.31 -2.36
N GLN A 5 -8.37 6.59 -1.06
CA GLN A 5 -8.83 5.67 -0.03
C GLN A 5 -10.33 5.86 0.28
N LEU A 6 -10.82 7.11 0.24
CA LEU A 6 -12.22 7.45 0.52
C LEU A 6 -13.17 7.07 -0.61
N CYS A 7 -12.74 7.27 -1.87
CA CYS A 7 -13.61 7.05 -3.02
C CYS A 7 -14.14 5.61 -3.15
N PRO A 8 -13.28 4.58 -3.11
CA PRO A 8 -13.75 3.19 -3.16
C PRO A 8 -14.63 2.81 -1.98
N HIS A 9 -14.48 3.47 -0.83
CA HIS A 9 -15.28 3.20 0.35
C HIS A 9 -16.70 3.73 0.19
N TYR A 10 -16.86 5.01 -0.17
CA TYR A 10 -18.16 5.70 -0.19
C TYR A 10 -18.86 5.71 -1.54
N PHE A 11 -18.16 5.41 -2.64
CA PHE A 11 -18.71 5.45 -3.98
C PHE A 11 -18.50 4.14 -4.74
N THR A 12 -19.47 3.80 -5.59
CA THR A 12 -19.40 2.75 -6.59
C THR A 12 -19.14 3.39 -7.94
N ASP A 13 -18.11 2.96 -8.65
CA ASP A 13 -17.86 3.41 -10.03
C ASP A 13 -18.83 2.68 -10.97
N LEU A 14 -19.64 3.44 -11.70
CA LEU A 14 -20.59 2.92 -12.69
C LEU A 14 -20.05 3.02 -14.12
N GLY A 15 -18.81 3.46 -14.30
CA GLY A 15 -18.20 3.69 -15.61
C GLY A 15 -18.43 5.11 -16.13
N GLU A 16 -17.67 5.49 -17.17
CA GLU A 16 -17.74 6.81 -17.82
C GLU A 16 -17.59 8.02 -16.88
N GLY A 17 -16.94 7.81 -15.73
CA GLY A 17 -16.79 8.82 -14.70
C GLY A 17 -18.07 9.11 -13.91
N LEU A 18 -19.08 8.23 -13.96
CA LEU A 18 -20.27 8.30 -13.11
C LEU A 18 -20.06 7.47 -11.84
N PHE A 19 -20.33 8.08 -10.69
CA PHE A 19 -20.18 7.45 -9.38
C PHE A 19 -21.50 7.47 -8.63
N GLU A 20 -21.85 6.37 -7.98
CA GLU A 20 -23.00 6.29 -7.07
C GLU A 20 -22.54 6.33 -5.62
N CYS A 21 -23.10 7.22 -4.80
CA CYS A 21 -22.83 7.22 -3.38
C CYS A 21 -23.51 6.03 -2.70
N LYS A 22 -22.74 5.15 -2.05
CA LYS A 22 -23.26 3.96 -1.35
C LYS A 22 -24.13 4.31 -0.14
N THR A 23 -23.98 5.50 0.43
CA THR A 23 -24.73 5.94 1.61
C THR A 23 -26.11 6.49 1.26
N CYS A 24 -26.25 7.19 0.12
CA CYS A 24 -27.52 7.83 -0.25
C CYS A 24 -28.05 7.48 -1.66
N GLY A 25 -27.37 6.60 -2.40
CA GLY A 25 -27.76 6.16 -3.75
C GLY A 25 -27.71 7.25 -4.83
N ARG A 26 -27.12 8.42 -4.54
CA ARG A 26 -27.09 9.52 -5.51
C ARG A 26 -25.96 9.36 -6.51
N HIS A 27 -26.31 9.54 -7.77
CA HIS A 27 -25.39 9.60 -8.88
C HIS A 27 -24.65 10.94 -8.94
N LYS A 28 -23.34 10.90 -9.14
CA LYS A 28 -22.47 12.05 -9.33
C LYS A 28 -21.45 11.77 -10.42
N LYS A 29 -21.52 12.56 -11.49
CA LYS A 29 -20.51 12.57 -12.54
C LYS A 29 -19.27 13.28 -12.05
N ARG A 30 -18.10 12.67 -12.18
CA ARG A 30 -16.79 13.28 -11.93
C ARG A 30 -16.54 14.36 -12.98
N ALA A 31 -16.21 15.57 -12.54
CA ALA A 31 -15.87 16.64 -13.46
C ALA A 31 -14.53 16.33 -14.15
N THR A 32 -14.51 16.46 -15.47
CA THR A 32 -13.31 16.26 -16.31
C THR A 32 -12.26 17.31 -15.94
N GLY A 33 -11.05 16.87 -15.58
CA GLY A 33 -9.94 17.74 -15.19
C GLY A 33 -9.87 18.13 -13.71
N THR A 34 -10.78 17.64 -12.87
CA THR A 34 -10.71 17.85 -11.41
C THR A 34 -10.47 16.54 -10.66
N ASP A 35 -9.54 16.55 -9.70
CA ASP A 35 -9.27 15.42 -8.82
C ASP A 35 -10.35 15.27 -7.76
N TYR A 36 -11.38 14.45 -8.02
CA TYR A 36 -12.36 13.92 -7.03
C TYR A 36 -13.08 14.97 -6.12
N SER A 37 -12.88 16.25 -6.37
CA SER A 37 -13.28 17.36 -5.50
C SER A 37 -14.79 17.50 -5.40
N ASN A 38 -15.49 17.16 -6.48
CA ASN A 38 -16.94 17.19 -6.53
C ASN A 38 -17.61 16.03 -5.74
N LEU A 39 -16.97 14.86 -5.68
CA LEU A 39 -17.38 13.75 -4.83
C LEU A 39 -17.13 14.07 -3.36
N LEU A 40 -16.01 14.74 -3.06
CA LEU A 40 -15.71 15.22 -1.72
C LEU A 40 -16.72 16.27 -1.24
N SER A 41 -17.04 17.25 -2.11
CA SER A 41 -18.08 18.26 -1.82
C SER A 41 -19.43 17.60 -1.53
N HIS A 42 -19.76 16.50 -2.23
CA HIS A 42 -20.96 15.73 -1.92
C HIS A 42 -20.92 15.12 -0.51
N LEU A 43 -19.81 14.49 -0.11
CA LEU A 43 -19.65 13.93 1.23
C LEU A 43 -19.74 15.01 2.31
N THR A 44 -19.01 16.12 2.16
CA THR A 44 -19.01 17.23 3.11
C THR A 44 -20.38 17.91 3.24
N SER A 45 -21.20 17.91 2.19
CA SER A 45 -22.51 18.59 2.21
C SER A 45 -23.70 17.70 2.58
N LYS A 46 -23.56 16.37 2.47
CA LYS A 46 -24.68 15.41 2.68
C LYS A 46 -24.41 14.35 3.73
N HIS A 47 -23.17 14.19 4.16
CA HIS A 47 -22.75 13.13 5.06
C HIS A 47 -21.83 13.67 6.15
N ASP A 48 -22.42 14.33 7.14
CA ASP A 48 -21.67 14.82 8.30
C ASP A 48 -20.97 13.67 9.02
N GLY A 49 -19.75 13.94 9.51
CA GLY A 49 -18.95 12.94 10.23
C GLY A 49 -18.36 11.82 9.36
N TYR A 50 -18.49 11.87 8.02
CA TYR A 50 -17.93 10.82 7.13
C TYR A 50 -16.43 10.57 7.36
N ALA A 51 -15.68 11.63 7.67
CA ALA A 51 -14.24 11.55 7.90
C ALA A 51 -13.91 10.82 9.22
N ALA A 52 -14.64 11.10 10.30
CA ALA A 52 -14.46 10.44 11.59
C ALA A 52 -14.83 8.95 11.50
N LYS A 53 -15.96 8.64 10.87
CA LYS A 53 -16.40 7.26 10.64
C LYS A 53 -15.39 6.47 9.79
N PHE A 54 -14.80 7.11 8.78
CA PHE A 54 -13.75 6.48 7.99
C PHE A 54 -12.45 6.27 8.81
N ALA A 55 -12.10 7.21 9.68
CA ALA A 55 -10.95 7.09 10.58
C ALA A 55 -11.10 5.86 11.50
N GLU A 56 -12.25 5.74 12.16
CA GLU A 56 -12.57 4.63 13.06
C GLU A 56 -12.53 3.29 12.31
N LEU A 57 -13.15 3.21 11.14
CA LEU A 57 -13.10 2.01 10.30
C LEU A 57 -11.66 1.68 9.89
N SER A 58 -10.88 2.66 9.45
CA SER A 58 -9.48 2.45 9.07
C SER A 58 -8.59 2.01 10.22
N ALA A 59 -8.88 2.45 11.45
CA ALA A 59 -8.17 2.04 12.65
C ALA A 59 -8.57 0.63 13.12
N SER A 60 -9.83 0.24 12.89
CA SER A 60 -10.35 -1.09 13.25
C SER A 60 -9.91 -2.20 12.29
N VAL A 61 -9.49 -1.84 11.07
CA VAL A 61 -8.99 -2.81 10.10
C VAL A 61 -7.59 -3.25 10.51
N THR A 62 -7.47 -4.50 10.99
CA THR A 62 -6.16 -5.14 11.11
C THR A 62 -5.53 -5.21 9.72
N PRO A 63 -4.38 -4.58 9.48
CA PRO A 63 -3.76 -4.61 8.16
C PRO A 63 -3.43 -6.06 7.82
N SER A 64 -4.00 -6.59 6.74
CA SER A 64 -3.61 -7.91 6.24
C SER A 64 -2.12 -7.90 5.86
N ILE A 65 -1.45 -9.05 5.86
CA ILE A 65 -0.04 -9.13 5.42
C ILE A 65 0.16 -8.52 4.03
N ALA A 66 -0.84 -8.61 3.14
CA ALA A 66 -0.82 -8.02 1.81
C ALA A 66 -0.83 -6.47 1.82
N SER A 67 -1.36 -5.84 2.88
CA SER A 67 -1.42 -4.39 3.00
C SER A 67 -0.09 -3.73 3.38
N PHE A 68 0.87 -4.51 3.90
CA PHE A 68 2.24 -4.03 4.12
C PHE A 68 3.06 -3.94 2.83
N GLY A 69 2.48 -4.36 1.70
CA GLY A 69 3.14 -4.42 0.41
C GLY A 69 4.00 -5.67 0.27
N PHE A 70 4.32 -6.01 -0.98
CA PHE A 70 5.31 -7.05 -1.26
C PHE A 70 6.70 -6.48 -1.01
N VAL A 71 7.57 -7.30 -0.44
CA VAL A 71 9.00 -6.97 -0.30
C VAL A 71 9.58 -6.68 -1.68
N ASP A 72 10.17 -5.50 -1.86
CA ASP A 72 10.79 -5.11 -3.12
C ASP A 72 11.96 -6.05 -3.46
N GLU A 73 12.37 -6.04 -4.73
CA GLU A 73 13.40 -6.96 -5.22
C GLU A 73 14.74 -6.78 -4.51
N THR A 74 15.12 -5.55 -4.14
CA THR A 74 16.37 -5.26 -3.44
C THR A 74 16.35 -5.86 -2.05
N THR A 75 15.29 -5.62 -1.28
CA THR A 75 15.15 -6.17 0.07
C THR A 75 15.11 -7.70 0.04
N ARG A 76 14.45 -8.30 -0.96
CA ARG A 76 14.43 -9.75 -1.16
C ARG A 76 15.82 -10.30 -1.47
N ASN A 77 16.54 -9.65 -2.39
CA ASN A 77 17.90 -10.05 -2.76
C ASN A 77 18.84 -9.98 -1.56
N ILE A 78 18.79 -8.91 -0.76
CA ILE A 78 19.60 -8.77 0.46
C ILE A 78 19.30 -9.93 1.42
N TYR A 79 18.03 -10.22 1.67
CA TYR A 79 17.64 -11.33 2.54
C TYR A 79 18.16 -12.68 2.02
N GLN A 80 18.05 -12.94 0.72
CA GLN A 80 18.56 -14.16 0.10
C GLN A 80 20.09 -14.28 0.22
N TRP A 81 20.83 -13.18 0.04
CA TRP A 81 22.28 -13.15 0.24
C TRP A 81 22.68 -13.43 1.69
N MET A 82 21.94 -12.90 2.67
CA MET A 82 22.16 -13.20 4.09
C MET A 82 21.96 -14.69 4.37
N VAL A 83 20.83 -15.26 3.91
CA VAL A 83 20.54 -16.69 4.08
C VAL A 83 21.61 -17.56 3.44
N PHE A 84 22.01 -17.24 2.20
CA PHE A 84 23.07 -17.96 1.48
C PHE A 84 24.40 -17.92 2.24
N SER A 85 24.79 -16.74 2.74
CA SER A 85 26.05 -16.55 3.48
C SER A 85 26.09 -17.37 4.76
N ILE A 86 24.97 -17.43 5.49
CA ILE A 86 24.85 -18.19 6.73
C ILE A 86 24.82 -19.69 6.44
N GLN A 87 23.95 -20.15 5.52
CA GLN A 87 23.76 -21.58 5.23
C GLN A 87 25.01 -22.24 4.68
N ARG A 88 25.82 -21.49 3.91
CA ARG A 88 27.09 -21.99 3.36
C ARG A 88 28.27 -21.73 4.27
N ASN A 89 28.05 -21.13 5.45
CA ASN A 89 29.07 -20.75 6.41
C ASN A 89 30.23 -19.97 5.75
N LEU A 90 29.90 -19.11 4.77
CA LEU A 90 30.90 -18.45 3.92
C LEU A 90 31.95 -17.66 4.70
N PRO A 91 31.61 -16.90 5.77
CA PRO A 91 32.61 -16.17 6.52
C PRO A 91 33.71 -17.07 7.11
N ILE A 92 33.35 -18.27 7.56
CA ILE A 92 34.31 -19.23 8.12
C ILE A 92 35.02 -19.99 6.99
N ALA A 93 34.26 -20.45 5.99
CA ALA A 93 34.81 -21.21 4.86
C ALA A 93 35.84 -20.39 4.06
N GLU A 94 35.63 -19.09 3.86
CA GLU A 94 36.58 -18.22 3.16
C GLU A 94 37.83 -17.90 3.99
N VAL A 95 37.72 -17.79 5.31
CA VAL A 95 38.88 -17.61 6.20
C VAL A 95 39.78 -18.86 6.19
N GLU A 96 39.17 -20.05 6.12
CA GLU A 96 39.90 -21.32 6.03
C GLU A 96 40.43 -21.61 4.61
N ASN A 97 39.89 -20.93 3.59
CA ASN A 97 40.33 -21.09 2.21
C ASN A 97 41.79 -20.63 2.05
N LYS A 98 42.66 -21.59 1.71
CA LYS A 98 44.11 -21.36 1.56
C LYS A 98 44.44 -20.32 0.49
N LEU A 99 43.65 -20.26 -0.59
CA LEU A 99 43.86 -19.30 -1.68
C LEU A 99 43.44 -17.90 -1.23
N THR A 100 42.26 -17.74 -0.65
CA THR A 100 41.76 -16.46 -0.10
C THR A 100 42.72 -15.91 0.95
N ARG A 101 43.20 -16.77 1.85
CA ARG A 101 44.17 -16.38 2.89
C ARG A 101 45.54 -15.99 2.34
N ALA A 102 45.93 -16.48 1.17
CA ALA A 102 47.19 -16.10 0.53
C ALA A 102 47.12 -14.71 -0.13
N VAL A 103 45.94 -14.27 -0.56
CA VAL A 103 45.73 -12.95 -1.19
C VAL A 103 45.63 -11.82 -0.14
N LEU A 104 45.18 -12.14 1.07
CA LEU A 104 45.05 -11.18 2.17
C LEU A 104 46.35 -10.97 2.98
N ARG A 105 47.46 -11.62 2.60
CA ARG A 105 48.79 -11.46 3.21
C ARG A 105 49.66 -10.54 2.36
#